data_AF-A0A3A4XAR0-F1
#
_entry.id   AF-A0A3A4XAR0-F1
#
_cell.length_a   1.000
_cell.length_b   1.000
_cell.length_c   1.000
_cell.angle_alpha   90.00
_cell.angle_beta   90.00
_cell.angle_gamma   90.00
#
_symmetry.space_group_name_H-M   'P 1'
#
loop_
_entity.id
_entity.type
_entity.pdbx_description
1 polymer ?
#
loop_
_entity_poly.entity_id
_entity_poly.type
_entity_poly.pdbx_seq_one_letter_code
_entity_poly.pdbx_strand_id
1 'polypeptide(L)'
;MESPSQTKDAAEPEAARMSVEQAVQYAVGLQQSRELEAAEEVYRKILEVDPGHADALHFYGVLQHQRGLTQEACRLISLALDSAPEYTDAHNNLGNILRESDRLEEAEACYRKVIALDSRNANAWNNLGSVLRAKGQLDQAQAAYTRAMAIEPKFFAPFLNMGHLMAKRGQLAEAVSYYAQSIVLDPELSASKRHLGIALSCLGRIEEAADLFRQWVQSEPDNPEARHLLAACSGDQVPQRAPDIYVKHVFDSFAATFEERLATLDYRAPQLVAAAVAHACGSPMADLNILDAGCGTGLCGALLRPFARRLVGVDLSPGMLKRALITGCYDSLREAELTAYIRDHAGQFDLMVSADTLCYFGDLDEVVTAAARALPRKGHFIFTLEHDAQPAVDLHSGYRIQPHGRYCHQESYVRMVIEKAGLTFKTLSHDILRQERGKPVAGMVVTVLAG
;
A
#
# COMPACT_ATOMS: atom_id res chain seq x y z
N MET A 1 67.00 -6.04 54.53
CA MET A 1 66.87 -4.60 54.28
C MET A 1 66.13 -4.49 52.95
N GLU A 2 64.81 -4.56 53.03
CA GLU A 2 63.92 -3.37 53.06
C GLU A 2 63.86 -2.68 51.69
N SER A 3 62.69 -2.86 51.05
CA SER A 3 62.08 -2.07 49.96
C SER A 3 62.02 -0.56 50.30
N PRO A 4 61.64 0.41 49.41
CA PRO A 4 60.72 0.23 48.27
C PRO A 4 60.85 1.19 47.05
N SER A 5 59.89 1.02 46.14
CA SER A 5 59.23 2.08 45.35
C SER A 5 59.85 2.47 44.02
N GLN A 6 59.28 1.94 42.95
CA GLN A 6 58.74 2.79 41.88
C GLN A 6 57.59 2.06 41.18
N THR A 7 56.39 2.57 41.47
CA THR A 7 55.17 2.40 40.67
C THR A 7 55.46 2.72 39.21
N LYS A 8 55.34 1.72 38.34
CA LYS A 8 55.20 1.93 36.91
C LYS A 8 53.74 1.69 36.58
N ASP A 9 52.97 2.77 36.58
CA ASP A 9 51.76 2.89 35.78
C ASP A 9 52.17 2.57 34.34
N ALA A 10 51.97 1.31 33.93
CA ALA A 10 52.04 0.92 32.54
C ALA A 10 50.68 1.27 31.95
N ALA A 11 50.62 2.47 31.36
CA ALA A 11 49.54 2.92 30.50
C ALA A 11 49.05 1.76 29.63
N GLU A 12 47.74 1.51 29.68
CA GLU A 12 47.05 0.73 28.66
C GLU A 12 47.46 1.27 27.28
N PRO A 13 47.73 0.39 26.30
CA PRO A 13 48.13 0.85 24.99
C PRO A 13 47.02 1.75 24.44
N GLU A 14 47.41 2.92 23.95
CA GLU A 14 46.60 3.91 23.24
C GLU A 14 46.13 3.32 21.89
N ALA A 15 45.41 2.21 21.95
CA ALA A 15 44.83 1.50 20.83
C ALA A 15 43.64 2.32 20.33
N ALA A 16 43.92 3.17 19.34
CA ALA A 16 42.97 3.82 18.43
C ALA A 16 41.57 4.04 19.02
N ARG A 17 41.44 4.96 19.99
CA ARG A 17 40.12 5.50 20.34
C ARG A 17 39.61 6.26 19.11
N MET A 18 38.58 5.71 18.48
CA MET A 18 37.87 6.40 17.40
C MET A 18 37.35 7.74 17.92
N SER A 19 37.49 8.81 17.13
CA SER A 19 36.82 10.08 17.43
C SER A 19 35.30 9.91 17.34
N VAL A 20 34.53 10.85 17.90
CA VAL A 20 33.07 10.85 17.80
C VAL A 20 32.64 10.85 16.33
N GLU A 21 33.28 11.65 15.48
CA GLU A 21 32.99 11.71 14.04
C GLU A 21 33.28 10.38 13.34
N GLN A 22 34.40 9.73 13.69
CA GLN A 22 34.73 8.40 13.14
C GLN A 22 33.72 7.34 13.59
N ALA A 23 33.26 7.42 14.84
CA ALA A 23 32.24 6.52 15.38
C ALA A 23 30.89 6.72 14.67
N VAL A 24 30.49 7.97 14.39
CA VAL A 24 29.28 8.27 13.59
C VAL A 24 29.39 7.65 12.20
N GLN A 25 30.49 7.89 11.49
CA GLN A 25 30.67 7.34 10.14
C GLN A 25 30.66 5.80 10.14
N TYR A 26 31.24 5.19 11.16
CA TYR A 26 31.20 3.74 11.34
C TYR A 26 29.77 3.23 11.59
N ALA A 27 28.99 3.89 12.46
CA ALA A 27 27.60 3.55 12.72
C ALA A 27 26.72 3.68 11.46
N VAL A 28 26.91 4.74 10.68
CA VAL A 28 26.23 4.94 9.40
C VAL A 28 26.59 3.83 8.42
N GLY A 29 27.86 3.42 8.35
CA GLY A 29 28.31 2.28 7.53
C GLY A 29 27.64 0.97 7.92
N LEU A 30 27.57 0.65 9.21
CA LEU A 30 26.85 -0.51 9.73
C LEU A 30 25.37 -0.47 9.34
N GLN A 31 24.73 0.69 9.48
CA GLN A 31 23.33 0.88 9.10
C GLN A 31 23.10 0.68 7.59
N GLN A 32 23.99 1.18 6.74
CA GLN A 32 23.94 0.96 5.30
C GLN A 32 24.12 -0.52 4.93
N SER A 33 24.94 -1.25 5.70
CA SER A 33 25.10 -2.71 5.59
C SER A 33 23.98 -3.54 6.25
N ARG A 34 22.93 -2.88 6.76
CA ARG A 34 21.79 -3.49 7.48
C ARG A 34 22.15 -4.20 8.79
N GLU A 35 23.29 -3.88 9.38
CA GLU A 35 23.69 -4.33 10.72
C GLU A 35 23.10 -3.39 11.77
N LEU A 36 21.76 -3.35 11.86
CA LEU A 36 21.03 -2.33 12.61
C LEU A 36 21.29 -2.38 14.12
N GLU A 37 21.46 -3.58 14.69
CA GLU A 37 21.75 -3.77 16.12
C GLU A 37 23.13 -3.20 16.47
N ALA A 38 24.15 -3.49 15.66
CA ALA A 38 25.49 -2.98 15.86
C ALA A 38 25.53 -1.45 15.68
N ALA A 39 24.84 -0.92 14.67
CA ALA A 39 24.74 0.53 14.46
C ALA A 39 24.09 1.24 15.66
N GLU A 40 23.00 0.70 16.21
CA GLU A 40 22.36 1.23 17.41
C GLU A 40 23.30 1.25 18.62
N GLU A 41 24.06 0.19 18.86
CA GLU A 41 25.02 0.16 19.97
C GLU A 41 26.05 1.28 19.86
N VAL A 42 26.54 1.56 18.64
CA VAL A 42 27.50 2.63 18.41
C VAL A 42 26.84 4.00 18.60
N TYR A 43 25.64 4.23 18.05
CA TYR A 43 24.91 5.49 18.28
C TYR A 43 24.66 5.75 19.76
N ARG A 44 24.25 4.75 20.54
CA ARG A 44 24.05 4.89 21.99
C ARG A 44 25.33 5.27 22.71
N LYS A 45 26.46 4.63 22.40
CA LYS A 45 27.77 4.98 22.98
C LYS A 45 28.21 6.40 22.64
N ILE A 46 27.94 6.87 21.42
CA ILE A 46 28.20 8.26 21.05
C ILE A 46 27.36 9.21 21.91
N LEU A 47 26.07 8.91 22.08
CA LEU A 47 25.14 9.75 22.84
C LEU A 47 25.33 9.66 24.37
N GLU A 48 26.02 8.63 24.88
CA GLU A 48 26.49 8.58 26.27
C GLU A 48 27.61 9.59 26.52
N VAL A 49 28.47 9.83 25.52
CA VAL A 49 29.60 10.77 25.61
C VAL A 49 29.16 12.20 25.26
N ASP A 50 28.35 12.37 24.22
CA ASP A 50 27.79 13.64 23.77
C ASP A 50 26.28 13.48 23.49
N PRO A 51 25.42 13.71 24.51
CA PRO A 51 23.97 13.56 24.36
C PRO A 51 23.33 14.49 23.32
N GLY A 52 24.00 15.59 22.95
CA GLY A 52 23.53 16.58 21.98
C GLY A 52 24.12 16.39 20.59
N HIS A 53 24.83 15.30 20.33
CA HIS A 53 25.52 15.10 19.05
C HIS A 53 24.51 14.97 17.90
N ALA A 54 24.36 16.04 17.11
CA ALA A 54 23.28 16.18 16.14
C ALA A 54 23.26 15.06 15.09
N ASP A 55 24.43 14.65 14.57
CA ASP A 55 24.51 13.58 13.57
C ASP A 55 24.11 12.22 14.15
N ALA A 56 24.60 11.88 15.35
CA ALA A 56 24.22 10.63 16.00
C ALA A 56 22.72 10.60 16.33
N LEU A 57 22.15 11.69 16.86
CA LEU A 57 20.72 11.81 17.11
C LEU A 57 19.90 11.66 15.81
N HIS A 58 20.31 12.34 14.74
CA HIS A 58 19.65 12.28 13.45
C HIS A 58 19.66 10.85 12.87
N PHE A 59 20.84 10.25 12.68
CA PHE A 59 20.93 8.94 12.05
C PHE A 59 20.38 7.82 12.93
N TYR A 60 20.49 7.94 14.25
CA TYR A 60 19.83 7.02 15.18
C TYR A 60 18.31 7.12 15.05
N GLY A 61 17.75 8.33 14.93
CA GLY A 61 16.33 8.51 14.64
C GLY A 61 15.89 7.86 13.32
N VAL A 62 16.69 8.01 12.26
CA VAL A 62 16.44 7.32 10.97
C VAL A 62 16.45 5.79 11.15
N LEU A 63 17.37 5.25 11.95
CA LEU A 63 17.42 3.82 12.28
C LEU A 63 16.17 3.35 13.04
N GLN A 64 15.72 4.12 14.03
CA GLN A 64 14.49 3.78 14.77
C GLN A 64 13.27 3.76 13.85
N HIS A 65 13.20 4.68 12.89
CA HIS A 65 12.13 4.67 11.88
C HIS A 65 12.20 3.42 10.99
N GLN A 66 13.40 2.99 10.57
CA GLN A 66 13.59 1.74 9.81
C GLN A 66 13.10 0.51 10.58
N ARG A 67 13.07 0.57 11.92
CA ARG A 67 12.52 -0.47 12.81
C ARG A 67 11.03 -0.31 13.11
N GLY A 68 10.37 0.70 12.54
CA GLY A 68 8.96 1.00 12.79
C GLY A 68 8.71 1.75 14.11
N LEU A 69 9.75 2.19 14.80
CA LEU A 69 9.66 2.96 16.04
C LEU A 69 9.56 4.46 15.73
N THR A 70 8.51 4.82 15.01
CA THR A 70 8.29 6.16 14.44
C THR A 70 8.26 7.28 15.47
N GLN A 71 7.63 7.07 16.63
CA GLN A 71 7.56 8.12 17.66
C GLN A 71 8.94 8.45 18.24
N GLU A 72 9.75 7.42 18.47
CA GLU A 72 11.12 7.58 18.95
C GLU A 72 12.01 8.22 17.87
N ALA A 73 11.81 7.84 16.61
CA ALA A 73 12.50 8.47 15.49
C ALA A 73 12.24 9.99 15.42
N CYS A 74 10.98 10.40 15.52
CA CYS A 74 10.63 11.82 15.58
C CYS A 74 11.30 12.52 16.76
N ARG A 75 11.26 11.92 17.96
CA ARG A 75 11.88 12.49 19.17
C ARG A 75 13.38 12.71 18.99
N LEU A 76 14.11 11.70 18.50
CA LEU A 76 15.56 11.77 18.31
C LEU A 76 15.94 12.83 17.27
N ILE A 77 15.24 12.89 16.14
CA ILE A 77 15.54 13.88 15.11
C ILE A 77 15.17 15.29 15.58
N SER A 78 14.10 15.46 16.36
CA SER A 78 13.79 16.75 17.00
C SER A 78 14.91 17.20 17.95
N LEU A 79 15.50 16.31 18.74
CA LEU A 79 16.66 16.66 19.59
C LEU A 79 17.89 17.05 18.76
N ALA A 80 18.10 16.41 17.61
CA ALA A 80 19.16 16.81 16.68
C ALA A 80 18.94 18.25 16.19
N LEU A 81 17.69 18.61 15.89
CA LEU A 81 17.29 19.94 15.44
C LEU A 81 17.30 21.00 16.55
N ASP A 82 17.07 20.62 17.81
CA ASP A 82 17.26 21.52 18.95
C ASP A 82 18.74 21.93 19.09
N SER A 83 19.65 20.98 18.83
CA SER A 83 21.10 21.20 18.89
C SER A 83 21.66 21.88 17.62
N ALA A 84 21.07 21.59 16.45
CA ALA A 84 21.44 22.15 15.16
C ALA A 84 20.19 22.57 14.35
N PRO A 85 19.61 23.76 14.60
CA PRO A 85 18.34 24.20 13.99
C PRO A 85 18.36 24.37 12.47
N GLU A 86 19.55 24.49 11.88
CA GLU A 86 19.78 24.66 10.43
C GLU A 86 20.17 23.33 9.74
N TYR A 87 20.03 22.19 10.43
CA TYR A 87 20.36 20.88 9.87
C TYR A 87 19.31 20.44 8.84
N THR A 88 19.56 20.80 7.58
CA THR A 88 18.63 20.59 6.46
C THR A 88 18.20 19.14 6.26
N ASP A 89 19.13 18.18 6.31
CA ASP A 89 18.81 16.77 6.10
C ASP A 89 17.92 16.21 7.22
N ALA A 90 18.16 16.62 8.47
CA ALA A 90 17.33 16.26 9.61
C ALA A 90 15.91 16.82 9.48
N HIS A 91 15.72 18.07 9.03
CA HIS A 91 14.39 18.61 8.72
C HIS A 91 13.71 17.81 7.62
N ASN A 92 14.41 17.49 6.52
CA ASN A 92 13.82 16.73 5.42
C ASN A 92 13.39 15.32 5.85
N ASN A 93 14.24 14.62 6.62
CA ASN A 93 13.94 13.28 7.13
C ASN A 93 12.81 13.29 8.16
N LEU A 94 12.79 14.26 9.08
CA LEU A 94 11.67 14.45 9.99
C LEU A 94 10.37 14.71 9.22
N GLY A 95 10.40 15.57 8.20
CA GLY A 95 9.27 15.83 7.33
C GLY A 95 8.74 14.57 6.63
N ASN A 96 9.63 13.71 6.13
CA ASN A 96 9.24 12.44 5.50
C ASN A 96 8.55 11.51 6.49
N ILE A 97 9.11 11.33 7.69
CA ILE A 97 8.57 10.48 8.75
C ILE A 97 7.19 10.98 9.20
N LEU A 98 7.05 12.30 9.38
CA LEU A 98 5.78 12.94 9.76
C LEU A 98 4.72 12.76 8.68
N ARG A 99 5.07 12.92 7.39
CA ARG A 99 4.16 12.68 6.26
C ARG A 99 3.68 11.23 6.23
N GLU A 100 4.56 10.27 6.43
CA GLU A 100 4.21 8.85 6.48
C GLU A 100 3.34 8.48 7.69
N SER A 101 3.34 9.34 8.71
CA SER A 101 2.51 9.24 9.92
C SER A 101 1.24 10.10 9.84
N ASP A 102 0.89 10.60 8.67
CA ASP A 102 -0.26 11.50 8.41
C ASP A 102 -0.25 12.82 9.22
N ARG A 103 0.92 13.24 9.73
CA ARG A 103 1.13 14.52 10.44
C ARG A 103 1.49 15.62 9.44
N LEU A 104 0.56 15.90 8.53
CA LEU A 104 0.81 16.70 7.32
C LEU A 104 1.20 18.17 7.61
N GLU A 105 0.62 18.81 8.63
CA GLU A 105 0.96 20.18 9.03
C GLU A 105 2.42 20.30 9.49
N GLU A 106 2.88 19.34 10.27
CA GLU A 106 4.25 19.34 10.80
C GLU A 106 5.27 18.98 9.71
N ALA A 107 4.90 18.06 8.81
CA ALA A 107 5.70 17.75 7.63
C ALA A 107 5.86 18.98 6.72
N GLU A 108 4.78 19.73 6.48
CA GLU A 108 4.82 20.99 5.73
C GLU A 108 5.79 21.99 6.36
N ALA A 109 5.74 22.17 7.68
CA ALA A 109 6.63 23.08 8.40
C ALA A 109 8.12 22.70 8.21
N CYS A 110 8.44 21.40 8.28
CA CYS A 110 9.79 20.89 8.04
C CYS A 110 10.29 21.20 6.62
N TYR A 111 9.49 20.92 5.59
CA TYR A 111 9.90 21.20 4.20
C TYR A 111 10.00 22.70 3.91
N ARG A 112 9.11 23.53 4.48
CA ARG A 112 9.24 24.99 4.37
C ARG A 112 10.50 25.50 5.06
N LYS A 113 10.93 24.89 6.17
CA LYS A 113 12.19 25.22 6.83
C LYS A 113 13.39 24.87 5.94
N VAL A 114 13.39 23.69 5.30
CA VAL A 114 14.41 23.32 4.30
C VAL A 114 14.46 24.35 3.17
N ILE A 115 13.31 24.74 2.62
CA ILE A 115 13.23 25.74 1.53
C ILE A 115 13.72 27.13 1.97
N ALA A 116 13.49 27.51 3.23
CA ALA A 116 13.98 28.77 3.78
C ALA A 116 15.50 28.79 3.92
N LEU A 117 16.11 27.65 4.25
CA LEU A 117 17.57 27.47 4.34
C LEU A 117 18.21 27.32 2.95
N ASP A 118 17.58 26.56 2.07
CA ASP A 118 17.99 26.36 0.68
C ASP A 118 16.78 26.43 -0.28
N SER A 119 16.56 27.61 -0.84
CA SER A 119 15.49 27.86 -1.81
C SER A 119 15.64 27.11 -3.14
N ARG A 120 16.82 26.50 -3.39
CA ARG A 120 17.15 25.70 -4.57
C ARG A 120 17.12 24.20 -4.29
N ASN A 121 16.58 23.75 -3.16
CA ASN A 121 16.42 22.33 -2.89
C ASN A 121 15.19 21.76 -3.63
N ALA A 122 15.41 21.10 -4.77
CA ALA A 122 14.33 20.53 -5.58
C ALA A 122 13.53 19.43 -4.86
N ASN A 123 14.20 18.62 -4.04
CA ASN A 123 13.58 17.57 -3.23
C ASN A 123 12.57 18.15 -2.23
N ALA A 124 12.94 19.22 -1.52
CA ALA A 124 12.04 19.86 -0.56
C ALA A 124 10.81 20.48 -1.23
N TRP A 125 10.97 21.10 -2.40
CA TRP A 125 9.84 21.59 -3.19
C TRP A 125 8.93 20.46 -3.67
N ASN A 126 9.49 19.33 -4.12
CA ASN A 126 8.71 18.14 -4.48
C ASN A 126 7.93 17.56 -3.28
N ASN A 127 8.59 17.47 -2.13
CA ASN A 127 8.00 16.92 -0.91
C ASN A 127 6.91 17.85 -0.35
N LEU A 128 7.13 19.16 -0.38
CA LEU A 128 6.12 20.16 -0.07
C LEU A 128 4.91 20.02 -1.01
N GLY A 129 5.12 19.88 -2.31
CA GLY A 129 4.04 19.65 -3.28
C GLY A 129 3.23 18.38 -2.97
N SER A 130 3.91 17.32 -2.51
CA SER A 130 3.27 16.05 -2.11
C SER A 130 2.36 16.23 -0.91
N VAL A 131 2.83 16.92 0.14
CA VAL A 131 2.03 17.24 1.34
C VAL A 131 0.84 18.13 0.99
N LEU A 132 1.05 19.19 0.21
CA LEU A 132 -0.03 20.10 -0.21
C LEU A 132 -1.11 19.36 -1.03
N ARG A 133 -0.72 18.40 -1.87
CA ARG A 133 -1.66 17.56 -2.64
C ARG A 133 -2.50 16.65 -1.73
N ALA A 134 -1.87 16.08 -0.69
CA ALA A 134 -2.56 15.26 0.32
C ALA A 134 -3.59 16.11 1.09
N LYS A 135 -3.21 17.33 1.50
CA LYS A 135 -4.09 18.34 2.13
C LYS A 135 -5.17 18.94 1.21
N GLY A 136 -5.22 18.54 -0.06
CA GLY A 136 -6.19 19.06 -1.05
C GLY A 136 -5.88 20.47 -1.58
N GLN A 137 -4.73 21.05 -1.24
CA GLN A 137 -4.29 22.37 -1.70
C GLN A 137 -3.62 22.27 -3.09
N LEU A 138 -4.42 21.89 -4.09
CA LEU A 138 -3.93 21.46 -5.40
C LEU A 138 -3.14 22.54 -6.17
N ASP A 139 -3.54 23.81 -6.07
CA ASP A 139 -2.87 24.90 -6.78
C ASP A 139 -1.47 25.19 -6.19
N GLN A 140 -1.36 25.13 -4.86
CA GLN A 140 -0.07 25.30 -4.19
C GLN A 140 0.85 24.10 -4.46
N ALA A 141 0.27 22.88 -4.50
CA ALA A 141 1.00 21.68 -4.89
C ALA A 141 1.58 21.81 -6.31
N GLN A 142 0.78 22.28 -7.26
CA GLN A 142 1.24 22.53 -8.63
C GLN A 142 2.40 23.53 -8.65
N ALA A 143 2.28 24.66 -7.96
CA ALA A 143 3.32 25.68 -7.90
C ALA A 143 4.64 25.11 -7.34
N ALA A 144 4.55 24.28 -6.29
CA ALA A 144 5.72 23.62 -5.69
C ALA A 144 6.39 22.62 -6.66
N TYR A 145 5.63 21.77 -7.33
CA TYR A 145 6.18 20.86 -8.35
C TYR A 145 6.80 21.61 -9.53
N THR A 146 6.14 22.67 -10.02
CA THR A 146 6.69 23.53 -11.08
C THR A 146 8.02 24.16 -10.65
N ARG A 147 8.14 24.57 -9.39
CA ARG A 147 9.39 25.09 -8.85
C ARG A 147 10.48 24.02 -8.80
N ALA A 148 10.17 22.80 -8.35
CA ALA A 148 11.10 21.69 -8.35
C ALA A 148 11.62 21.35 -9.76
N MET A 149 10.72 21.26 -10.75
CA MET A 149 11.09 21.03 -12.17
C MET A 149 11.96 22.15 -12.74
N ALA A 150 11.72 23.41 -12.35
CA ALA A 150 12.53 24.54 -12.81
C ALA A 150 13.93 24.58 -12.19
N ILE A 151 14.07 24.12 -10.93
CA ILE A 151 15.35 24.03 -10.23
C ILE A 151 16.19 22.89 -10.80
N GLU A 152 15.59 21.71 -10.98
CA GLU A 152 16.27 20.51 -11.45
C GLU A 152 15.47 19.83 -12.58
N PRO A 153 15.69 20.22 -13.85
CA PRO A 153 14.92 19.72 -14.98
C PRO A 153 15.09 18.21 -15.27
N LYS A 154 16.13 17.59 -14.70
CA LYS A 154 16.41 16.15 -14.83
C LYS A 154 15.84 15.31 -13.68
N PHE A 155 15.21 15.95 -12.69
CA PHE A 155 14.60 15.26 -11.57
C PHE A 155 13.24 14.70 -11.97
N PHE A 156 13.10 13.37 -12.07
CA PHE A 156 11.88 12.73 -12.55
C PHE A 156 10.68 12.88 -11.59
N ALA A 157 10.93 12.90 -10.27
CA ALA A 157 9.86 12.74 -9.27
C ALA A 157 8.80 13.86 -9.31
N PRO A 158 9.14 15.15 -9.50
CA PRO A 158 8.17 16.21 -9.72
C PRO A 158 7.27 15.99 -10.94
N PHE A 159 7.79 15.39 -12.03
CA PHE A 159 6.98 15.09 -13.21
C PHE A 159 5.98 13.97 -12.91
N LEU A 160 6.42 12.89 -12.26
CA LEU A 160 5.53 11.82 -11.81
C LEU A 160 4.42 12.38 -10.90
N ASN A 161 4.80 13.20 -9.91
CA ASN A 161 3.86 13.78 -8.96
C ASN A 161 2.92 14.82 -9.58
N MET A 162 3.38 15.57 -10.59
CA MET A 162 2.53 16.45 -11.40
C MET A 162 1.52 15.62 -12.21
N GLY A 163 1.94 14.49 -12.79
CA GLY A 163 1.03 13.56 -13.47
C GLY A 163 -0.09 13.07 -12.54
N HIS A 164 0.24 12.69 -11.30
CA HIS A 164 -0.75 12.32 -10.28
C HIS A 164 -1.70 13.48 -9.96
N LEU A 165 -1.19 14.71 -9.85
CA LEU A 165 -1.99 15.91 -9.59
C LEU A 165 -2.99 16.18 -10.72
N MET A 166 -2.54 16.12 -11.97
CA MET A 166 -3.41 16.29 -13.14
C MET A 166 -4.46 15.18 -13.23
N ALA A 167 -4.08 13.93 -12.95
CA ALA A 167 -5.04 12.82 -12.87
C ALA A 167 -6.09 13.04 -11.78
N LYS A 168 -5.71 13.56 -10.60
CA LYS A 168 -6.64 13.89 -9.50
C LYS A 168 -7.64 14.99 -9.89
N ARG A 169 -7.26 15.91 -10.79
CA ARG A 169 -8.15 16.93 -11.38
C ARG A 169 -8.97 16.43 -12.57
N GLY A 170 -8.83 15.17 -12.98
CA GLY A 170 -9.49 14.63 -14.18
C GLY A 170 -8.83 15.04 -15.50
N GLN A 171 -7.69 15.74 -15.46
CA GLN A 171 -6.92 16.18 -16.63
C GLN A 171 -6.00 15.05 -17.13
N LEU A 172 -6.59 13.94 -17.56
CA LEU A 172 -5.86 12.72 -17.93
C LEU A 172 -4.88 12.91 -19.10
N ALA A 173 -5.23 13.76 -20.08
CA ALA A 173 -4.36 14.05 -21.22
C ALA A 173 -3.05 14.75 -20.79
N GLU A 174 -3.13 15.70 -19.86
CA GLU A 174 -1.94 16.35 -19.28
C GLU A 174 -1.15 15.37 -18.41
N ALA A 175 -1.84 14.52 -17.63
CA ALA A 175 -1.21 13.49 -16.83
C ALA A 175 -0.34 12.54 -17.67
N VAL A 176 -0.84 12.11 -18.84
CA VAL A 176 -0.09 11.31 -19.83
C VAL A 176 1.22 11.99 -20.23
N SER A 177 1.20 13.29 -20.53
CA SER A 177 2.41 14.03 -20.89
C SER A 177 3.43 14.04 -19.75
N TYR A 178 3.01 14.30 -18.51
CA TYR A 178 3.91 14.31 -17.37
C TYR A 178 4.48 12.93 -17.02
N TYR A 179 3.68 11.86 -17.07
CA TYR A 179 4.20 10.52 -16.87
C TYR A 179 5.19 10.11 -17.96
N ALA A 180 4.91 10.45 -19.23
CA ALA A 180 5.84 10.20 -20.33
C ALA A 180 7.18 10.92 -20.11
N GLN A 181 7.17 12.19 -19.67
CA GLN A 181 8.40 12.91 -19.31
C GLN A 181 9.14 12.24 -18.14
N SER A 182 8.42 11.75 -17.13
CA SER A 182 9.05 10.99 -16.04
C SER A 182 9.76 9.73 -16.52
N ILE A 183 9.21 9.01 -17.51
CA ILE A 183 9.85 7.81 -18.10
C ILE A 183 11.08 8.20 -18.92
N VAL A 184 11.05 9.33 -19.63
CA VAL A 184 12.23 9.83 -20.37
C VAL A 184 13.38 10.15 -19.40
N LEU A 185 13.07 10.70 -18.23
CA LEU A 185 14.06 11.05 -17.21
C LEU A 185 14.56 9.84 -16.40
N ASP A 186 13.70 8.86 -16.15
CA ASP A 186 14.04 7.59 -15.51
C ASP A 186 13.30 6.41 -16.19
N PRO A 187 13.94 5.77 -17.20
CA PRO A 187 13.34 4.67 -17.95
C PRO A 187 13.12 3.39 -17.13
N GLU A 188 13.81 3.22 -16.00
CA GLU A 188 13.71 2.03 -15.15
C GLU A 188 12.57 2.16 -14.13
N LEU A 189 11.96 3.34 -14.01
CA LEU A 189 10.87 3.58 -13.08
C LEU A 189 9.56 2.96 -13.55
N SER A 190 9.37 1.69 -13.18
CA SER A 190 8.14 0.90 -13.33
C SER A 190 6.86 1.67 -12.95
N ALA A 191 6.89 2.44 -11.86
CA ALA A 191 5.74 3.21 -11.40
C ALA A 191 5.23 4.19 -12.47
N SER A 192 6.12 4.87 -13.21
CA SER A 192 5.73 5.83 -14.26
C SER A 192 5.14 5.12 -15.48
N LYS A 193 5.70 3.97 -15.89
CA LYS A 193 5.15 3.12 -16.96
C LYS A 193 3.72 2.69 -16.63
N ARG A 194 3.50 2.19 -15.41
CA ARG A 194 2.18 1.83 -14.89
C ARG A 194 1.19 2.98 -14.95
N HIS A 195 1.56 4.15 -14.41
CA HIS A 195 0.67 5.30 -14.36
C HIS A 195 0.33 5.85 -15.74
N LEU A 196 1.30 5.88 -16.65
CA LEU A 196 1.09 6.27 -18.04
C LEU A 196 0.11 5.31 -18.72
N GLY A 197 0.37 4.00 -18.67
CA GLY A 197 -0.47 3.00 -19.33
C GLY A 197 -1.91 3.05 -18.81
N ILE A 198 -2.10 3.11 -17.49
CA ILE A 198 -3.44 3.23 -16.91
C ILE A 198 -4.14 4.56 -17.31
N ALA A 199 -3.40 5.67 -17.44
CA ALA A 199 -3.96 6.94 -17.89
C ALA A 199 -4.37 6.88 -19.38
N LEU A 200 -3.55 6.25 -20.24
CA LEU A 200 -3.87 5.97 -21.64
C LEU A 200 -5.13 5.11 -21.75
N SER A 201 -5.23 4.05 -20.94
CA SER A 201 -6.41 3.19 -20.91
C SER A 201 -7.69 3.96 -20.57
N CYS A 202 -7.63 4.86 -19.58
CA CYS A 202 -8.79 5.68 -19.21
C CYS A 202 -9.19 6.71 -20.27
N LEU A 203 -8.27 7.09 -21.16
CA LEU A 203 -8.56 7.91 -22.34
C LEU A 203 -9.08 7.08 -23.53
N GLY A 204 -9.24 5.76 -23.38
CA GLY A 204 -9.62 4.85 -24.46
C GLY A 204 -8.49 4.54 -25.45
N ARG A 205 -7.26 4.98 -25.16
CA ARG A 205 -6.05 4.74 -25.97
C ARG A 205 -5.46 3.37 -25.61
N ILE A 206 -6.27 2.32 -25.76
CA ILE A 206 -5.95 0.97 -25.26
C ILE A 206 -4.72 0.37 -25.97
N GLU A 207 -4.64 0.51 -27.29
CA GLU A 207 -3.50 -0.01 -28.07
C GLU A 207 -2.18 0.65 -27.65
N GLU A 208 -2.18 1.96 -27.40
CA GLU A 208 -0.98 2.66 -26.93
C GLU A 208 -0.56 2.21 -25.52
N ALA A 209 -1.53 1.90 -24.65
CA ALA A 209 -1.24 1.30 -23.35
C ALA A 209 -0.66 -0.12 -23.50
N ALA A 210 -1.22 -0.93 -24.40
CA ALA A 210 -0.71 -2.28 -24.69
C ALA A 210 0.71 -2.22 -25.28
N ASP A 211 1.01 -1.30 -26.18
CA ASP A 211 2.35 -1.09 -26.73
C ASP A 211 3.37 -0.71 -25.66
N LEU A 212 3.00 0.23 -24.77
CA LEU A 212 3.83 0.60 -23.63
C LEU A 212 4.10 -0.59 -22.71
N PHE A 213 3.07 -1.37 -22.37
CA PHE A 213 3.23 -2.54 -21.52
C PHE A 213 4.02 -3.65 -22.20
N ARG A 214 3.92 -3.79 -23.52
CA ARG A 214 4.75 -4.73 -24.30
C ARG A 214 6.23 -4.35 -24.23
N GLN A 215 6.56 -3.07 -24.35
CA GLN A 215 7.93 -2.57 -24.17
C GLN A 215 8.41 -2.76 -22.71
N TRP A 216 7.52 -2.56 -21.74
CA TRP A 216 7.85 -2.82 -20.33
C TRP A 216 8.14 -4.30 -20.09
N VAL A 217 7.33 -5.23 -20.60
CA VAL A 217 7.61 -6.68 -20.52
C VAL A 217 8.89 -7.06 -21.26
N GLN A 218 9.24 -6.39 -22.37
CA GLN A 218 10.51 -6.65 -23.07
C GLN A 218 11.74 -6.24 -22.23
N SER A 219 11.65 -5.13 -21.49
CA SER A 219 12.74 -4.66 -20.62
C SER A 219 12.79 -5.41 -19.29
N GLU A 220 11.64 -5.79 -18.75
CA GLU A 220 11.49 -6.49 -17.47
C GLU A 220 10.57 -7.73 -17.62
N PRO A 221 11.05 -8.83 -18.24
CA PRO A 221 10.22 -10.00 -18.56
C PRO A 221 9.56 -10.67 -17.35
N ASP A 222 10.23 -10.60 -16.20
CA ASP A 222 9.74 -11.21 -14.96
C ASP A 222 8.77 -10.31 -14.19
N ASN A 223 8.61 -9.04 -14.58
CA ASN A 223 7.74 -8.09 -13.88
C ASN A 223 6.27 -8.55 -14.00
N PRO A 224 5.64 -8.95 -12.88
CA PRO A 224 4.29 -9.51 -12.91
C PRO A 224 3.23 -8.45 -13.20
N GLU A 225 3.46 -7.20 -12.81
CA GLU A 225 2.54 -6.09 -13.06
C GLU A 225 2.54 -5.71 -14.54
N ALA A 226 3.71 -5.62 -15.17
CA ALA A 226 3.82 -5.36 -16.60
C ALA A 226 3.06 -6.41 -17.43
N ARG A 227 3.25 -7.70 -17.12
CA ARG A 227 2.56 -8.81 -17.81
C ARG A 227 1.06 -8.79 -17.58
N HIS A 228 0.62 -8.57 -16.33
CA HIS A 228 -0.81 -8.53 -16.00
C HIS A 228 -1.53 -7.38 -16.68
N LEU A 229 -0.92 -6.18 -16.70
CA LEU A 229 -1.48 -5.02 -17.37
C LEU A 229 -1.42 -5.11 -18.90
N LEU A 230 -0.39 -5.76 -19.46
CA LEU A 230 -0.35 -6.09 -20.89
C LEU A 230 -1.54 -6.99 -21.26
N ALA A 231 -1.73 -8.11 -20.55
CA ALA A 231 -2.84 -9.02 -20.80
C ALA A 231 -4.20 -8.29 -20.66
N ALA A 232 -4.31 -7.40 -19.67
CA ALA A 232 -5.50 -6.59 -19.46
C ALA A 232 -5.83 -5.63 -20.63
N CYS A 233 -4.81 -5.12 -21.32
CA CYS A 233 -4.99 -4.18 -22.43
C CYS A 233 -5.05 -4.85 -23.79
N SER A 234 -4.25 -5.90 -24.02
CA SER A 234 -4.22 -6.62 -25.31
C SER A 234 -5.33 -7.66 -25.45
N GLY A 235 -5.85 -8.19 -24.34
CA GLY A 235 -6.75 -9.35 -24.35
C GLY A 235 -6.04 -10.68 -24.65
N ASP A 236 -4.72 -10.66 -24.86
CA ASP A 236 -3.93 -11.86 -25.09
C ASP A 236 -3.45 -12.46 -23.76
N GLN A 237 -3.46 -13.79 -23.67
CA GLN A 237 -2.95 -14.53 -22.50
C GLN A 237 -3.56 -14.07 -21.16
N VAL A 238 -4.82 -13.64 -21.17
CA VAL A 238 -5.54 -13.20 -19.97
C VAL A 238 -5.60 -14.36 -18.97
N PRO A 239 -5.03 -14.21 -17.77
CA PRO A 239 -5.06 -15.29 -16.80
C PRO A 239 -6.47 -15.47 -16.24
N GLN A 240 -6.75 -16.64 -15.65
CA GLN A 240 -8.04 -16.88 -14.98
C GLN A 240 -8.21 -16.02 -13.73
N ARG A 241 -7.12 -15.67 -13.05
CA ARG A 241 -7.08 -14.71 -11.94
C ARG A 241 -5.76 -13.95 -11.98
N ALA A 242 -5.73 -12.80 -11.33
CA ALA A 242 -4.53 -12.02 -11.20
C ALA A 242 -3.46 -12.79 -10.38
N PRO A 243 -2.18 -12.79 -10.79
CA PRO A 243 -1.12 -13.49 -10.06
C PRO A 243 -0.96 -12.99 -8.62
N ASP A 244 -0.67 -13.88 -7.66
CA ASP A 244 -0.51 -13.55 -6.25
C ASP A 244 0.48 -12.41 -6.02
N ILE A 245 1.62 -12.45 -6.71
CA ILE A 245 2.67 -11.44 -6.61
C ILE A 245 2.21 -10.07 -7.13
N TYR A 246 1.36 -10.04 -8.18
CA TYR A 246 0.77 -8.80 -8.67
C TYR A 246 -0.18 -8.23 -7.63
N VAL A 247 -1.11 -9.06 -7.12
CA VAL A 247 -2.07 -8.65 -6.10
C VAL A 247 -1.33 -8.12 -4.86
N LYS A 248 -0.34 -8.85 -4.37
CA LYS A 248 0.50 -8.45 -3.23
C LYS A 248 1.16 -7.08 -3.45
N HIS A 249 1.82 -6.85 -4.59
CA HIS A 249 2.44 -5.56 -4.90
C HIS A 249 1.43 -4.42 -4.98
N VAL A 250 0.29 -4.65 -5.61
CA VAL A 250 -0.78 -3.64 -5.72
C VAL A 250 -1.23 -3.21 -4.33
N PHE A 251 -1.58 -4.16 -3.47
CA PHE A 251 -2.06 -3.86 -2.11
C PHE A 251 -0.95 -3.29 -1.21
N ASP A 252 0.29 -3.81 -1.24
CA ASP A 252 1.40 -3.23 -0.47
C ASP A 252 1.67 -1.77 -0.89
N SER A 253 1.55 -1.44 -2.17
CA SER A 253 1.70 -0.05 -2.65
C SER A 253 0.62 0.90 -2.12
N PHE A 254 -0.56 0.38 -1.76
CA PHE A 254 -1.65 1.16 -1.19
C PHE A 254 -1.57 1.27 0.34
N ALA A 255 -0.93 0.33 1.02
CA ALA A 255 -0.95 0.25 2.49
C ALA A 255 -0.44 1.53 3.17
N ALA A 256 0.53 2.22 2.56
CA ALA A 256 1.07 3.48 3.09
C ALA A 256 0.14 4.69 2.88
N THR A 257 -0.72 4.67 1.85
CA THR A 257 -1.58 5.80 1.44
C THR A 257 -3.07 5.47 1.52
N PHE A 258 -3.42 4.43 2.29
CA PHE A 258 -4.74 3.83 2.28
C PHE A 258 -5.84 4.81 2.71
N GLU A 259 -5.61 5.57 3.78
CA GLU A 259 -6.58 6.53 4.32
C GLU A 259 -6.87 7.67 3.31
N GLU A 260 -5.81 8.23 2.69
CA GLU A 260 -5.95 9.23 1.62
C GLU A 260 -6.77 8.69 0.44
N ARG A 261 -6.54 7.43 0.06
CA ARG A 261 -7.30 6.77 -1.01
C ARG A 261 -8.76 6.64 -0.61
N LEU A 262 -9.04 6.13 0.58
CA LEU A 262 -10.39 5.89 1.08
C LEU A 262 -11.26 7.16 1.05
N ALA A 263 -10.70 8.30 1.47
CA ALA A 263 -11.39 9.59 1.47
C ALA A 263 -11.85 10.04 0.06
N THR A 264 -11.15 9.61 -0.99
CA THR A 264 -11.47 9.96 -2.38
C THR A 264 -12.33 8.93 -3.10
N LEU A 265 -12.49 7.74 -2.52
CA LEU A 265 -13.14 6.61 -3.17
C LEU A 265 -14.62 6.46 -2.81
N ASP A 266 -15.17 7.18 -1.83
CA ASP A 266 -16.54 6.92 -1.30
C ASP A 266 -16.78 5.40 -1.18
N TYR A 267 -15.87 4.75 -0.47
CA TYR A 267 -15.74 3.29 -0.45
C TYR A 267 -16.86 2.68 0.38
N ARG A 268 -17.76 1.94 -0.28
CA ARG A 268 -19.00 1.41 0.31
C ARG A 268 -19.03 -0.11 0.44
N ALA A 269 -18.12 -0.83 -0.22
CA ALA A 269 -18.11 -2.30 -0.22
C ALA A 269 -18.16 -2.92 1.20
N PRO A 270 -17.40 -2.45 2.22
CA PRO A 270 -17.48 -3.01 3.57
C PRO A 270 -18.86 -2.84 4.22
N GLN A 271 -19.49 -1.68 4.04
CA GLN A 271 -20.82 -1.38 4.59
C GLN A 271 -21.89 -2.21 3.89
N LEU A 272 -21.78 -2.40 2.58
CA LEU A 272 -22.67 -3.26 1.79
C LEU A 272 -22.57 -4.73 2.23
N VAL A 273 -21.35 -5.24 2.45
CA VAL A 273 -21.12 -6.59 2.99
C VAL A 273 -21.70 -6.71 4.40
N ALA A 274 -21.45 -5.75 5.29
CA ALA A 274 -22.00 -5.77 6.65
C ALA A 274 -23.54 -5.73 6.66
N ALA A 275 -24.17 -4.97 5.76
CA ALA A 275 -25.62 -4.97 5.60
C ALA A 275 -26.16 -6.32 5.11
N ALA A 276 -25.47 -6.96 4.16
CA ALA A 276 -25.81 -8.30 3.70
C ALA A 276 -25.64 -9.35 4.81
N VAL A 277 -24.60 -9.23 5.66
CA VAL A 277 -24.42 -10.07 6.85
C VAL A 277 -25.57 -9.90 7.84
N ALA A 278 -25.96 -8.66 8.16
CA ALA A 278 -27.09 -8.39 9.06
C ALA A 278 -28.41 -8.96 8.52
N HIS A 279 -28.61 -8.91 7.20
CA HIS A 279 -29.79 -9.51 6.56
C HIS A 279 -29.78 -11.04 6.62
N ALA A 280 -28.62 -11.67 6.37
CA ALA A 280 -28.50 -13.13 6.31
C ALA A 280 -28.43 -13.80 7.70
N CYS A 281 -27.75 -13.17 8.65
CA CYS A 281 -27.44 -13.74 9.96
C CYS A 281 -28.28 -13.14 11.11
N GLY A 282 -29.02 -12.06 10.87
CA GLY A 282 -29.84 -11.38 11.87
C GLY A 282 -29.07 -10.34 12.68
N SER A 283 -29.49 -10.11 13.93
CA SER A 283 -28.83 -9.12 14.81
C SER A 283 -27.48 -9.64 15.33
N PRO A 284 -26.52 -8.76 15.67
CA PRO A 284 -25.24 -9.18 16.21
C PRO A 284 -25.40 -9.92 17.55
N MET A 285 -24.87 -11.15 17.64
CA MET A 285 -24.93 -11.98 18.85
C MET A 285 -23.57 -12.52 19.32
N ALA A 286 -22.46 -12.12 18.67
CA ALA A 286 -21.10 -12.59 18.96
C ALA A 286 -20.94 -14.12 19.03
N ASP A 287 -21.62 -14.85 18.13
CA ASP A 287 -21.70 -16.31 18.13
C ASP A 287 -21.10 -16.97 16.87
N LEU A 288 -20.81 -16.19 15.81
CA LEU A 288 -20.28 -16.69 14.54
C LEU A 288 -18.75 -16.83 14.55
N ASN A 289 -18.25 -17.89 13.91
CA ASN A 289 -16.87 -17.93 13.44
C ASN A 289 -16.80 -17.34 12.03
N ILE A 290 -16.16 -16.19 11.88
CA ILE A 290 -16.13 -15.40 10.64
C ILE A 290 -14.73 -15.42 10.02
N LEU A 291 -14.67 -15.68 8.72
CA LEU A 291 -13.51 -15.45 7.88
C LEU A 291 -13.71 -14.18 7.03
N ASP A 292 -12.83 -13.20 7.19
CA ASP A 292 -12.70 -12.06 6.28
C ASP A 292 -11.60 -12.36 5.25
N ALA A 293 -12.01 -12.84 4.07
CA ALA A 293 -11.15 -13.31 3.00
C ALA A 293 -10.78 -12.15 2.07
N GLY A 294 -9.53 -11.69 2.19
CA GLY A 294 -9.07 -10.43 1.61
C GLY A 294 -9.38 -9.25 2.53
N CYS A 295 -8.96 -9.35 3.80
CA CYS A 295 -9.38 -8.43 4.85
C CYS A 295 -8.86 -6.99 4.67
N GLY A 296 -7.86 -6.79 3.79
CA GLY A 296 -7.27 -5.48 3.53
C GLY A 296 -6.77 -4.82 4.82
N THR A 297 -7.15 -3.57 5.02
CA THR A 297 -6.82 -2.80 6.24
C THR A 297 -7.79 -3.03 7.40
N GLY A 298 -8.73 -3.96 7.28
CA GLY A 298 -9.61 -4.36 8.38
C GLY A 298 -10.97 -3.68 8.45
N LEU A 299 -11.40 -2.98 7.39
CA LEU A 299 -12.68 -2.25 7.36
C LEU A 299 -13.90 -3.17 7.53
N CYS A 300 -13.91 -4.33 6.86
CA CYS A 300 -14.94 -5.34 7.04
C CYS A 300 -14.89 -5.89 8.48
N GLY A 301 -13.73 -6.34 8.96
CA GLY A 301 -13.58 -6.83 10.32
C GLY A 301 -14.11 -5.90 11.42
N ALA A 302 -13.89 -4.58 11.31
CA ALA A 302 -14.43 -3.62 12.28
C ALA A 302 -15.98 -3.63 12.34
N LEU A 303 -16.64 -3.77 11.19
CA LEU A 303 -18.10 -3.86 11.08
C LEU A 303 -18.64 -5.25 11.50
N LEU A 304 -17.83 -6.29 11.34
CA LEU A 304 -18.23 -7.69 11.59
C LEU A 304 -17.93 -8.15 13.01
N ARG A 305 -17.04 -7.46 13.74
CA ARG A 305 -16.66 -7.81 15.12
C ARG A 305 -17.87 -8.07 16.06
N PRO A 306 -18.97 -7.29 16.02
CA PRO A 306 -20.12 -7.54 16.89
C PRO A 306 -20.85 -8.87 16.61
N PHE A 307 -20.70 -9.44 15.41
CA PHE A 307 -21.27 -10.73 15.03
C PHE A 307 -20.36 -11.90 15.41
N ALA A 308 -19.06 -11.64 15.54
CA ALA A 308 -18.05 -12.67 15.66
C ALA A 308 -17.86 -13.14 17.11
N ARG A 309 -17.98 -14.45 17.33
CA ARG A 309 -17.28 -15.16 18.42
C ARG A 309 -15.78 -15.21 18.13
N ARG A 310 -15.44 -15.53 16.88
CA ARG A 310 -14.07 -15.58 16.35
C ARG A 310 -14.02 -14.90 14.99
N LEU A 311 -13.11 -13.96 14.80
CA LEU A 311 -12.90 -13.24 13.55
C LEU A 311 -11.46 -13.43 13.07
N VAL A 312 -11.32 -14.04 11.90
CA VAL A 312 -10.02 -14.29 11.26
C VAL A 312 -9.94 -13.49 9.97
N GLY A 313 -8.87 -12.72 9.80
CA GLY A 313 -8.58 -12.00 8.57
C GLY A 313 -7.45 -12.67 7.80
N VAL A 314 -7.61 -12.78 6.47
CA VAL A 314 -6.60 -13.31 5.56
C VAL A 314 -6.32 -12.30 4.46
N ASP A 315 -5.06 -12.06 4.15
CA ASP A 315 -4.65 -11.21 3.03
C ASP A 315 -3.30 -11.68 2.46
N LEU A 316 -3.03 -11.37 1.18
CA LEU A 316 -1.74 -11.63 0.55
C LEU A 316 -0.69 -10.54 0.91
N SER A 317 -1.14 -9.35 1.29
CA SER A 317 -0.30 -8.17 1.55
C SER A 317 0.07 -8.08 3.03
N PRO A 318 1.36 -8.21 3.39
CA PRO A 318 1.84 -7.93 4.73
C PRO A 318 1.58 -6.48 5.17
N GLY A 319 1.65 -5.53 4.23
CA GLY A 319 1.34 -4.12 4.49
C GLY A 319 -0.11 -3.93 4.94
N MET A 320 -1.06 -4.57 4.26
CA MET A 320 -2.48 -4.56 4.62
C MET A 320 -2.71 -5.21 5.99
N LEU A 321 -2.10 -6.37 6.25
CA LEU A 321 -2.21 -7.05 7.55
C LEU A 321 -1.68 -6.20 8.71
N LYS A 322 -0.57 -5.46 8.51
CA LYS A 322 -0.06 -4.52 9.51
C LYS A 322 -1.08 -3.42 9.82
N ARG A 323 -1.80 -2.92 8.81
CA ARG A 323 -2.88 -1.94 9.01
C ARG A 323 -4.10 -2.58 9.70
N ALA A 324 -4.51 -3.76 9.28
CA ALA A 324 -5.61 -4.50 9.90
C ALA A 324 -5.34 -4.80 11.38
N LEU A 325 -4.10 -5.10 11.76
CA LEU A 325 -3.72 -5.34 13.15
C LEU A 325 -4.00 -4.14 14.06
N ILE A 326 -3.79 -2.92 13.55
CA ILE A 326 -4.02 -1.66 14.30
C ILE A 326 -5.50 -1.49 14.67
N THR A 327 -6.43 -2.02 13.87
CA THR A 327 -7.87 -1.93 14.15
C THR A 327 -8.28 -2.70 15.42
N GLY A 328 -7.48 -3.68 15.84
CA GLY A 328 -7.74 -4.48 17.05
C GLY A 328 -8.99 -5.36 16.99
N CYS A 329 -9.62 -5.54 15.81
CA CYS A 329 -10.88 -6.29 15.69
C CYS A 329 -10.68 -7.81 15.46
N TYR A 330 -9.54 -8.22 14.92
CA TYR A 330 -9.26 -9.62 14.57
C TYR A 330 -8.68 -10.42 15.74
N ASP A 331 -9.17 -11.64 15.93
CA ASP A 331 -8.56 -12.61 16.84
C ASP A 331 -7.26 -13.20 16.26
N SER A 332 -7.18 -13.26 14.92
CA SER A 332 -5.96 -13.66 14.23
C SER A 332 -5.92 -13.15 12.79
N LEU A 333 -4.72 -12.77 12.35
CA LEU A 333 -4.42 -12.37 10.97
C LEU A 333 -3.47 -13.40 10.33
N ARG A 334 -3.64 -13.65 9.03
CA ARG A 334 -2.86 -14.65 8.28
C ARG A 334 -2.45 -14.11 6.92
N GLU A 335 -1.16 -14.23 6.60
CA GLU A 335 -0.66 -14.01 5.24
C GLU A 335 -0.86 -15.29 4.43
N ALA A 336 -1.87 -15.30 3.55
CA ALA A 336 -2.17 -16.45 2.70
C ALA A 336 -3.01 -16.05 1.48
N GLU A 337 -2.95 -16.86 0.43
CA GLU A 337 -3.92 -16.81 -0.66
C GLU A 337 -5.26 -17.36 -0.15
N LEU A 338 -6.34 -16.60 -0.35
CA LEU A 338 -7.61 -16.86 0.31
C LEU A 338 -8.24 -18.21 -0.11
N THR A 339 -8.09 -18.62 -1.37
CA THR A 339 -8.68 -19.88 -1.86
C THR A 339 -7.97 -21.08 -1.24
N ALA A 340 -6.64 -21.04 -1.17
CA ALA A 340 -5.83 -22.02 -0.46
C ALA A 340 -6.20 -22.05 1.03
N TYR A 341 -6.31 -20.89 1.68
CA TYR A 341 -6.69 -20.81 3.08
C TYR A 341 -8.07 -21.40 3.36
N ILE A 342 -9.08 -21.11 2.52
CA ILE A 342 -10.43 -21.66 2.63
C ILE A 342 -10.39 -23.19 2.53
N ARG A 343 -9.62 -23.76 1.60
CA ARG A 343 -9.50 -25.23 1.44
C ARG A 343 -8.92 -25.91 2.67
N ASP A 344 -7.91 -25.30 3.28
CA ASP A 344 -7.20 -25.88 4.42
C ASP A 344 -7.96 -25.75 5.76
N HIS A 345 -9.05 -24.96 5.79
CA HIS A 345 -9.80 -24.65 7.02
C HIS A 345 -11.28 -25.04 6.92
N ALA A 346 -11.58 -26.15 6.24
CA ALA A 346 -12.93 -26.68 6.09
C ALA A 346 -13.64 -26.90 7.45
N GLY A 347 -14.89 -26.47 7.54
CA GLY A 347 -15.75 -26.58 8.72
C GLY A 347 -15.46 -25.60 9.85
N GLN A 348 -14.48 -24.69 9.71
CA GLN A 348 -14.09 -23.79 10.80
C GLN A 348 -14.92 -22.48 10.88
N PHE A 349 -15.56 -22.09 9.79
CA PHE A 349 -16.22 -20.79 9.65
C PHE A 349 -17.69 -20.94 9.31
N ASP A 350 -18.56 -20.30 10.10
CA ASP A 350 -20.01 -20.24 9.87
C ASP A 350 -20.36 -19.21 8.78
N LEU A 351 -19.51 -18.18 8.66
CA LEU A 351 -19.65 -17.09 7.71
C LEU A 351 -18.29 -16.78 7.07
N MET A 352 -18.26 -16.69 5.75
CA MET A 352 -17.14 -16.17 4.98
C MET A 352 -17.57 -14.88 4.31
N VAL A 353 -16.72 -13.86 4.33
CA VAL A 353 -16.94 -12.61 3.60
C VAL A 353 -15.77 -12.28 2.69
N SER A 354 -16.01 -11.56 1.59
CA SER A 354 -14.93 -10.99 0.77
C SER A 354 -15.38 -9.69 0.09
N ALA A 355 -14.74 -8.57 0.42
CA ALA A 355 -15.03 -7.27 -0.17
C ALA A 355 -13.89 -6.85 -1.11
N ASP A 356 -14.21 -6.55 -2.36
CA ASP A 356 -13.30 -5.99 -3.39
C ASP A 356 -11.99 -6.76 -3.58
N THR A 357 -12.02 -8.06 -3.31
CA THR A 357 -10.91 -8.98 -3.54
C THR A 357 -11.19 -9.92 -4.71
N LEU A 358 -12.44 -10.35 -4.89
CA LEU A 358 -12.82 -11.24 -5.99
C LEU A 358 -12.86 -10.54 -7.36
N CYS A 359 -12.73 -9.21 -7.42
CA CYS A 359 -12.45 -8.50 -8.67
C CYS A 359 -11.03 -8.76 -9.22
N TYR A 360 -10.19 -9.52 -8.51
CA TYR A 360 -8.93 -10.06 -9.03
C TYR A 360 -9.06 -11.50 -9.54
N PHE A 361 -10.27 -12.07 -9.53
CA PHE A 361 -10.57 -13.41 -10.03
C PHE A 361 -11.47 -13.26 -11.24
N GLY A 362 -11.00 -13.70 -12.41
CA GLY A 362 -11.86 -13.84 -13.58
C GLY A 362 -12.73 -15.06 -13.42
N ASP A 363 -12.11 -16.24 -13.44
CA ASP A 363 -12.77 -17.50 -13.15
C ASP A 363 -13.04 -17.64 -11.65
N LEU A 364 -14.32 -17.75 -11.29
CA LEU A 364 -14.79 -17.90 -9.91
C LEU A 364 -14.96 -19.37 -9.49
N ASP A 365 -14.81 -20.34 -10.41
CA ASP A 365 -15.12 -21.75 -10.14
C ASP A 365 -14.33 -22.30 -8.94
N GLU A 366 -13.03 -22.05 -8.89
CA GLU A 366 -12.15 -22.57 -7.83
C GLU A 366 -12.51 -22.01 -6.45
N VAL A 367 -12.69 -20.69 -6.34
CA VAL A 367 -12.94 -20.03 -5.06
C VAL A 367 -14.35 -20.32 -4.53
N VAL A 368 -15.36 -20.34 -5.41
CA VAL A 368 -16.74 -20.66 -5.03
C VAL A 368 -16.85 -22.14 -4.65
N THR A 369 -16.18 -23.05 -5.37
CA THR A 369 -16.13 -24.47 -5.00
C THR A 369 -15.40 -24.71 -3.69
N ALA A 370 -14.30 -23.98 -3.43
CA ALA A 370 -13.60 -24.05 -2.15
C ALA A 370 -14.50 -23.62 -1.00
N ALA A 371 -15.20 -22.48 -1.15
CA ALA A 371 -16.16 -22.00 -0.15
C ALA A 371 -17.30 -23.01 0.08
N ALA A 372 -17.87 -23.57 -0.99
CA ALA A 372 -18.94 -24.57 -0.91
C ALA A 372 -18.55 -25.82 -0.12
N ARG A 373 -17.30 -26.29 -0.29
CA ARG A 373 -16.78 -27.46 0.42
C ARG A 373 -16.36 -27.16 1.86
N ALA A 374 -15.94 -25.93 2.13
CA ALA A 374 -15.42 -25.53 3.42
C ALA A 374 -16.51 -25.05 4.38
N LEU A 375 -17.64 -24.52 3.89
CA LEU A 375 -18.72 -24.06 4.75
C LEU A 375 -19.49 -25.23 5.39
N PRO A 376 -19.85 -25.13 6.68
CA PRO A 376 -20.76 -26.06 7.32
C PRO A 376 -22.19 -25.91 6.76
N ARG A 377 -23.08 -26.85 7.10
CA ARG A 377 -24.50 -26.77 6.75
C ARG A 377 -25.09 -25.44 7.21
N LYS A 378 -25.78 -24.73 6.32
CA LYS A 378 -26.32 -23.37 6.55
C LYS A 378 -25.26 -22.27 6.75
N GLY A 379 -23.99 -22.54 6.46
CA GLY A 379 -22.95 -21.52 6.42
C GLY A 379 -23.18 -20.55 5.24
N HIS A 380 -22.79 -19.29 5.43
CA HIS A 380 -22.97 -18.24 4.42
C HIS A 380 -21.64 -17.84 3.78
N PHE A 381 -21.68 -17.54 2.48
CA PHE A 381 -20.61 -16.79 1.80
C PHE A 381 -21.19 -15.52 1.22
N ILE A 382 -20.60 -14.38 1.59
CA ILE A 382 -21.06 -13.04 1.18
C ILE A 382 -19.90 -12.29 0.54
N PHE A 383 -20.04 -11.87 -0.71
CA PHE A 383 -18.93 -11.24 -1.42
C PHE A 383 -19.37 -10.17 -2.41
N THR A 384 -18.43 -9.30 -2.79
CA THR A 384 -18.63 -8.30 -3.85
C THR A 384 -17.88 -8.66 -5.13
N LEU A 385 -18.45 -8.25 -6.27
CA LEU A 385 -17.84 -8.36 -7.61
C LEU A 385 -18.04 -7.05 -8.37
N GLU A 386 -17.13 -6.68 -9.27
CA GLU A 386 -17.41 -5.62 -10.23
C GLU A 386 -18.39 -6.12 -11.30
N HIS A 387 -19.39 -5.31 -11.63
CA HIS A 387 -20.47 -5.72 -12.54
C HIS A 387 -20.15 -5.32 -13.97
N ASP A 388 -20.25 -6.29 -14.87
CA ASP A 388 -20.25 -6.04 -16.30
C ASP A 388 -21.66 -5.68 -16.81
N ALA A 389 -21.93 -4.39 -16.99
CA ALA A 389 -23.19 -3.91 -17.54
C ALA A 389 -23.27 -3.95 -19.09
N GLN A 390 -22.22 -4.38 -19.80
CA GLN A 390 -22.26 -4.45 -21.25
C GLN A 390 -23.07 -5.68 -21.71
N PRO A 391 -23.84 -5.58 -22.81
CA PRO A 391 -24.50 -6.74 -23.40
C PRO A 391 -23.45 -7.81 -23.73
N ALA A 392 -23.79 -9.08 -23.53
CA ALA A 392 -22.90 -10.19 -23.85
C ALA A 392 -22.63 -10.22 -25.36
N VAL A 393 -21.56 -9.55 -25.80
CA VAL A 393 -21.04 -9.63 -27.16
C VAL A 393 -20.02 -10.77 -27.14
N ASP A 394 -20.51 -12.00 -27.27
CA ASP A 394 -19.73 -13.25 -27.37
C ASP A 394 -18.60 -13.43 -26.34
N LEU A 395 -18.88 -14.10 -25.22
CA LEU A 395 -17.82 -14.60 -24.33
C LEU A 395 -18.19 -15.99 -23.80
N HIS A 396 -17.46 -17.01 -24.24
CA HIS A 396 -17.51 -18.36 -23.66
C HIS A 396 -17.17 -18.39 -22.15
N SER A 397 -16.72 -17.29 -21.54
CA SER A 397 -16.24 -17.21 -20.15
C SER A 397 -17.12 -16.42 -19.16
N GLY A 398 -18.01 -15.51 -19.59
CA GLY A 398 -18.91 -14.78 -18.68
C GLY A 398 -18.27 -13.73 -17.74
N TYR A 399 -16.97 -13.51 -17.87
CA TYR A 399 -16.18 -12.48 -17.20
C TYR A 399 -15.16 -11.89 -18.18
N ARG A 400 -14.67 -10.68 -17.88
CA ARG A 400 -13.56 -10.05 -18.64
C ARG A 400 -12.64 -9.25 -17.73
N ILE A 401 -11.37 -9.17 -18.10
CA ILE A 401 -10.42 -8.23 -17.48
C ILE A 401 -10.61 -6.84 -18.09
N GLN A 402 -10.60 -5.81 -17.25
CA GLN A 402 -10.62 -4.42 -17.68
C GLN A 402 -9.19 -3.88 -17.81
N PRO A 403 -8.93 -2.84 -18.62
CA PRO A 403 -7.58 -2.31 -18.84
C PRO A 403 -6.80 -1.88 -17.59
N HIS A 404 -7.48 -1.62 -16.46
CA HIS A 404 -6.84 -1.33 -15.18
C HIS A 404 -6.46 -2.60 -14.38
N GLY A 405 -6.62 -3.80 -14.94
CA GLY A 405 -6.17 -5.06 -14.37
C GLY A 405 -7.14 -5.76 -13.41
N ARG A 406 -8.41 -5.32 -13.31
CA ARG A 406 -9.43 -5.99 -12.49
C ARG A 406 -10.52 -6.58 -13.38
N TYR A 407 -11.08 -7.70 -12.96
CA TYR A 407 -12.16 -8.40 -13.63
C TYR A 407 -13.51 -7.82 -13.27
N CYS A 408 -14.42 -7.84 -14.23
CA CYS A 408 -15.84 -7.71 -14.01
C CYS A 408 -16.58 -8.94 -14.54
N HIS A 409 -17.76 -9.17 -13.97
CA HIS A 409 -18.53 -10.40 -14.16
C HIS A 409 -19.95 -10.09 -14.59
N GLN A 410 -20.50 -10.97 -15.42
CA GLN A 410 -21.92 -10.98 -15.76
C GLN A 410 -22.71 -11.73 -14.70
N GLU A 411 -23.91 -11.23 -14.37
CA GLU A 411 -24.78 -11.88 -13.38
C GLU A 411 -25.10 -13.34 -13.75
N SER A 412 -25.34 -13.62 -15.04
CA SER A 412 -25.63 -14.97 -15.55
C SER A 412 -24.52 -15.98 -15.24
N TYR A 413 -23.27 -15.56 -15.42
CA TYR A 413 -22.09 -16.36 -15.10
C TYR A 413 -21.98 -16.63 -13.60
N VAL A 414 -22.15 -15.58 -12.77
CA VAL A 414 -22.10 -15.71 -11.31
C VAL A 414 -23.14 -16.72 -10.81
N ARG A 415 -24.38 -16.63 -11.32
CA ARG A 415 -25.44 -17.58 -10.99
C ARG A 415 -25.09 -19.02 -11.37
N MET A 416 -24.58 -19.22 -12.58
CA MET A 416 -24.16 -20.53 -13.07
C MET A 416 -23.06 -21.15 -12.20
N VAL A 417 -22.02 -20.40 -11.83
CA VAL A 417 -20.92 -20.90 -10.99
C VAL A 417 -21.41 -21.28 -9.60
N ILE A 418 -22.29 -20.48 -8.99
CA ILE A 418 -22.88 -20.77 -7.67
C ILE A 418 -23.70 -22.06 -7.71
N GLU A 419 -24.54 -22.23 -8.74
CA GLU A 419 -25.36 -23.44 -8.91
C GLU A 419 -24.48 -24.68 -9.14
N LYS A 420 -23.46 -24.57 -10.01
CA LYS A 420 -22.49 -25.64 -10.27
C LYS A 420 -21.76 -26.09 -9.00
N ALA A 421 -21.46 -25.16 -8.10
CA ALA A 421 -20.81 -25.46 -6.81
C ALA A 421 -21.76 -26.08 -5.77
N GLY A 422 -23.07 -26.18 -6.05
CA GLY A 422 -24.06 -26.73 -5.13
C GLY A 422 -24.48 -25.77 -4.01
N LEU A 423 -24.20 -24.48 -4.16
CA LEU A 423 -24.61 -23.44 -3.22
C LEU A 423 -26.02 -22.93 -3.55
N THR A 424 -26.81 -22.64 -2.52
CA THR A 424 -28.13 -22.03 -2.69
C THR A 424 -28.01 -20.52 -2.76
N PHE A 425 -28.49 -19.94 -3.84
CA PHE A 425 -28.56 -18.49 -4.01
C PHE A 425 -29.58 -17.86 -3.04
N LYS A 426 -29.20 -16.81 -2.32
CA LYS A 426 -30.12 -16.06 -1.44
C LYS A 426 -30.48 -14.70 -2.00
N THR A 427 -29.48 -13.85 -2.19
CA THR A 427 -29.69 -12.49 -2.68
C THR A 427 -28.54 -12.08 -3.60
N LEU A 428 -28.88 -11.26 -4.60
CA LEU A 428 -27.91 -10.48 -5.36
C LEU A 428 -28.51 -9.11 -5.60
N SER A 429 -27.77 -8.08 -5.22
CA SER A 429 -28.13 -6.69 -5.45
C SER A 429 -27.04 -5.99 -6.24
N HIS A 430 -27.46 -5.06 -7.10
CA HIS A 430 -26.56 -4.15 -7.79
C HIS A 430 -26.42 -2.87 -6.99
N ASP A 431 -25.19 -2.42 -6.76
CA ASP A 431 -24.90 -1.15 -6.08
C ASP A 431 -23.59 -0.57 -6.62
N ILE A 432 -23.25 0.64 -6.18
CA ILE A 432 -21.95 1.25 -6.40
C ILE A 432 -21.04 0.88 -5.24
N LEU A 433 -19.99 0.11 -5.54
CA LEU A 433 -19.02 -0.36 -4.55
C LEU A 433 -18.14 0.78 -4.06
N ARG A 434 -17.79 1.67 -4.98
CA ARG A 434 -16.91 2.83 -4.76
C ARG A 434 -16.97 3.80 -5.95
N GLN A 435 -16.48 5.01 -5.74
CA GLN A 435 -16.07 5.95 -6.76
C GLN A 435 -14.60 5.73 -7.10
N GLU A 436 -14.24 5.76 -8.38
CA GLU A 436 -12.86 5.69 -8.83
C GLU A 436 -12.65 6.74 -9.92
N ARG A 437 -11.78 7.73 -9.65
CA ARG A 437 -11.50 8.84 -10.58
C ARG A 437 -12.76 9.60 -11.00
N GLY A 438 -13.68 9.80 -10.06
CA GLY A 438 -14.96 10.49 -10.29
C GLY A 438 -15.98 9.67 -11.10
N LYS A 439 -15.73 8.37 -11.33
CA LYS A 439 -16.69 7.46 -11.96
C LYS A 439 -17.15 6.38 -10.96
N PRO A 440 -18.43 6.05 -10.91
CA PRO A 440 -18.91 4.96 -10.06
C PRO A 440 -18.45 3.61 -10.59
N VAL A 441 -17.98 2.74 -9.70
CA VAL A 441 -17.72 1.33 -9.97
C VAL A 441 -18.95 0.54 -9.58
N ALA A 442 -19.73 0.14 -10.59
CA ALA A 442 -20.88 -0.72 -10.40
C ALA A 442 -20.43 -2.12 -9.96
N GLY A 443 -21.17 -2.72 -9.04
CA GLY A 443 -20.89 -4.05 -8.56
C GLY A 443 -22.11 -4.82 -8.11
N MET A 444 -21.88 -6.10 -7.84
CA MET A 444 -22.84 -7.03 -7.29
C MET A 444 -22.46 -7.36 -5.85
N VAL A 445 -23.44 -7.39 -4.95
CA VAL A 445 -23.30 -7.94 -3.59
C VAL A 445 -24.05 -9.26 -3.57
N VAL A 446 -23.34 -10.36 -3.34
CA VAL A 446 -23.87 -11.72 -3.51
C VAL A 446 -23.88 -12.42 -2.17
N THR A 447 -25.01 -13.03 -1.82
CA THR A 447 -25.18 -13.88 -0.63
C THR A 447 -25.59 -15.27 -1.07
N VAL A 448 -24.82 -16.26 -0.66
CA VAL A 448 -25.10 -17.68 -0.92
C VAL A 448 -25.02 -18.50 0.37
N LEU A 449 -25.69 -19.65 0.35
CA LEU A 449 -25.83 -20.55 1.50
C LEU A 449 -25.38 -21.97 1.13
N ALA A 450 -24.58 -22.59 2.00
CA ALA A 450 -24.25 -24.01 1.90
C ALA A 450 -25.44 -24.92 2.30
N GLY A 451 -25.68 -25.96 1.50
CA GLY A 451 -26.80 -26.91 1.63
C GLY A 451 -26.71 -27.87 2.82
#